data_AF-A0A968RWU4-F1
#
_entry.id   AF-A0A968RWU4-F1
#
_cell.length_a   1.000
_cell.length_b   1.000
_cell.length_c   1.000
_cell.angle_alpha   90.00
_cell.angle_beta   90.00
_cell.angle_gamma   90.00
#
_symmetry.space_group_name_H-M   'P 1'
#
loop_
_entity.id
_entity.type
_entity.pdbx_description
1 polymer ?
#
loop_
_entity_poly.entity_id
_entity_poly.type
_entity_poly.pdbx_seq_one_letter_code
_entity_poly.pdbx_strand_id
1 'polypeptide(L)' 'MRLLAGLSFFFLLMFACTSEPSQNTDKVVVGEQLAKVHCASCHQYPTPEFLDKKTWKNYILPRMGYMMGICQ' A
#
# COMPACT_ATOMS: atom_id res chain seq x y z
N MET A 1 41.50 11.48 -8.39
CA MET A 1 40.89 10.13 -8.25
C MET A 1 39.85 10.00 -7.12
N ARG A 2 39.85 10.87 -6.10
CA ARG A 2 38.79 10.88 -5.06
C ARG A 2 37.47 11.53 -5.49
N LEU A 3 37.51 12.46 -6.46
CA LEU A 3 36.31 13.11 -7.03
C LEU A 3 35.55 12.22 -8.02
N LEU A 4 36.25 11.30 -8.71
CA LEU A 4 35.65 10.35 -9.66
C LEU A 4 34.84 9.25 -8.95
N ALA A 5 35.24 8.86 -7.75
CA ALA A 5 34.50 7.88 -6.93
C ALA A 5 33.16 8.42 -6.41
N GLY A 6 33.06 9.73 -6.15
CA GLY A 6 31.82 10.37 -5.69
C GLY A 6 30.75 10.44 -6.78
N LEU A 7 31.14 10.72 -8.02
CA LEU A 7 30.24 10.75 -9.19
C LEU A 7 29.63 9.38 -9.50
N SER A 8 30.40 8.30 -9.30
CA SER A 8 29.93 6.92 -9.52
C SER A 8 28.88 6.47 -8.49
N PHE A 9 28.97 6.95 -7.24
CA PHE A 9 28.01 6.61 -6.19
C PHE A 9 26.68 7.32 -6.39
N PHE A 10 26.70 8.56 -6.88
CA PHE A 10 25.51 9.34 -7.18
C PHE A 10 24.69 8.75 -8.33
N PHE A 11 25.33 8.17 -9.34
CA PHE A 11 24.66 7.53 -10.47
C PHE A 11 23.95 6.22 -10.08
N LEU A 12 24.49 5.47 -9.10
CA LEU A 12 23.88 4.25 -8.58
C LEU A 12 22.61 4.51 -7.75
N LEU A 13 22.53 5.66 -7.08
CA LEU A 13 21.34 6.05 -6.31
C LEU A 13 20.14 6.43 -7.20
N MET A 14 20.38 6.89 -8.44
CA MET A 14 19.32 7.36 -9.33
C MET A 14 18.58 6.25 -10.10
N PHE A 15 19.17 5.07 -10.26
CA PHE A 15 18.56 3.96 -11.02
C PHE A 15 17.73 2.99 -10.17
N ALA A 16 17.63 3.20 -8.85
CA ALA A 16 16.98 2.25 -7.94
C ALA A 16 15.44 2.28 -7.97
N CYS A 17 14.80 3.20 -8.70
CA CYS A 17 13.34 3.34 -8.75
C CYS A 17 12.79 3.24 -10.18
N THR A 18 12.82 2.06 -10.78
CA THR A 18 11.91 1.71 -11.89
C THR A 18 11.02 0.54 -11.43
N SER A 19 9.89 0.85 -10.80
CA SER A 19 8.83 -0.16 -10.58
C SER A 19 7.85 -0.10 -11.75
N GLU A 20 7.72 -1.22 -12.46
CA GLU A 20 6.74 -1.41 -13.53
C GLU A 20 5.31 -1.34 -12.93
N PRO A 21 4.36 -0.58 -13.53
CA PRO A 21 3.00 -0.53 -13.04
C PRO A 21 2.25 -1.80 -13.45
N SER A 22 2.09 -2.74 -12.51
CA SER A 22 1.35 -3.98 -12.77
C SER A 22 -0.17 -3.77 -12.79
N GLN A 23 -0.81 -4.55 -13.64
CA GLN A 23 -2.19 -4.42 -14.12
C GLN A 23 -3.21 -4.69 -13.00
N ASN A 24 -4.46 -4.22 -13.17
CA ASN A 24 -5.54 -4.22 -12.16
C ASN A 24 -5.77 -5.55 -11.40
N THR A 25 -5.50 -6.70 -12.00
CA THR A 25 -5.68 -8.02 -11.37
C THR A 25 -4.78 -8.20 -10.14
N ASP A 26 -3.54 -7.74 -10.23
CA ASP A 26 -2.59 -7.81 -9.11
C ASP A 26 -3.02 -6.91 -7.96
N LYS A 27 -3.62 -5.75 -8.26
CA LYS A 27 -4.12 -4.83 -7.24
C LYS A 27 -5.25 -5.43 -6.40
N VAL A 28 -6.12 -6.26 -7.00
CA VAL A 28 -7.20 -6.93 -6.27
C VAL A 28 -6.64 -8.01 -5.33
N VAL A 29 -5.71 -8.84 -5.82
CA VAL A 29 -5.05 -9.87 -5.00
C VAL A 29 -4.28 -9.26 -3.84
N VAL A 30 -3.53 -8.18 -4.11
CA VAL A 30 -2.82 -7.42 -3.07
C VAL A 30 -3.79 -6.83 -2.05
N GLY A 31 -4.92 -6.27 -2.51
CA GLY A 31 -5.93 -5.70 -1.62
C GLY A 31 -6.57 -6.73 -0.68
N GLU A 32 -6.90 -7.93 -1.18
CA GLU A 32 -7.47 -9.00 -0.37
C GLU A 32 -6.48 -9.49 0.71
N GLN A 33 -5.22 -9.73 0.33
CA GLN A 33 -4.17 -10.17 1.26
C GLN A 33 -3.96 -9.13 2.36
N LEU A 34 -3.90 -7.85 1.99
CA LEU A 34 -3.72 -6.75 2.92
C LEU A 34 -4.90 -6.63 3.90
N ALA A 35 -6.13 -6.78 3.39
CA ALA A 35 -7.33 -6.77 4.22
C ALA A 35 -7.35 -7.91 5.24
N LYS A 36 -6.94 -9.13 4.86
CA LYS A 36 -6.85 -10.27 5.79
C LYS A 36 -5.86 -10.02 6.92
N VAL A 37 -4.76 -9.31 6.67
CA VAL A 37 -3.78 -8.95 7.69
C VAL A 37 -4.30 -7.84 8.61
N HIS A 38 -4.74 -6.72 8.04
CA HIS A 38 -5.06 -5.53 8.85
C HIS A 38 -6.47 -5.58 9.45
N CYS A 39 -7.48 -5.98 8.69
CA CYS A 39 -8.86 -5.99 9.17
C CYS A 39 -9.16 -7.12 10.17
N ALA A 40 -8.34 -8.19 10.19
CA ALA A 40 -8.45 -9.27 11.17
C ALA A 40 -7.57 -9.09 12.42
N SER A 41 -6.79 -8.00 12.48
CA SER A 41 -5.79 -7.81 13.55
C SER A 41 -6.40 -7.43 14.91
N CYS A 42 -7.58 -6.79 14.92
CA CYS A 42 -8.24 -6.34 16.14
C CYS A 42 -9.56 -7.05 16.44
N HIS A 43 -10.24 -7.58 15.43
CA HIS A 43 -11.51 -8.29 15.55
C HIS A 43 -11.68 -9.26 14.36
N GLN A 44 -12.81 -9.98 14.30
CA GLN A 44 -13.07 -10.91 13.21
C GLN A 44 -13.06 -10.21 11.84
N TYR A 45 -12.50 -10.88 10.84
CA TYR A 45 -12.37 -10.37 9.47
C TYR A 45 -13.76 -10.11 8.85
N PRO A 46 -14.06 -8.86 8.43
CA PRO A 46 -15.29 -8.55 7.72
C PRO A 46 -15.15 -8.94 6.24
N THR A 47 -16.08 -9.72 5.70
CA THR A 47 -16.07 -10.04 4.27
C THR A 47 -16.45 -8.81 3.44
N PRO A 48 -15.88 -8.63 2.22
CA PRO A 48 -16.15 -7.44 1.40
C PRO A 48 -17.63 -7.25 1.06
N GLU A 49 -18.40 -8.34 0.93
CA GLU A 49 -19.81 -8.35 0.55
C GLU A 49 -20.73 -7.82 1.65
N PHE A 50 -20.22 -7.67 2.88
CA PHE A 50 -21.02 -7.22 4.02
C PHE A 50 -21.55 -5.79 3.86
N LEU A 51 -20.85 -4.95 3.09
CA LEU A 51 -21.23 -3.56 2.81
C LEU A 51 -21.00 -3.24 1.35
N ASP A 52 -21.75 -2.26 0.82
CA ASP A 52 -21.56 -1.81 -0.55
C ASP A 52 -20.24 -1.03 -0.72
N LYS A 53 -19.78 -0.93 -1.97
CA LYS A 53 -18.51 -0.27 -2.31
C LYS A 53 -18.46 1.21 -1.92
N LYS A 54 -19.60 1.93 -1.96
CA LYS A 54 -19.63 3.35 -1.55
C LYS A 54 -19.45 3.44 -0.05
N THR A 55 -20.07 2.54 0.71
CA THR A 55 -19.92 2.50 2.17
C THR A 55 -18.47 2.20 2.60
N TRP A 56 -17.84 1.19 2.01
CA TRP A 56 -16.42 0.88 2.25
C TRP A 56 -15.51 2.08 1.94
N LYS A 57 -15.66 2.67 0.76
CA LYS A 57 -14.81 3.75 0.29
C LYS A 57 -14.96 5.04 1.09
N ASN A 58 -16.20 5.43 1.39
CA ASN A 58 -16.48 6.75 1.94
C ASN A 58 -16.45 6.80 3.47
N TYR A 59 -16.62 5.66 4.14
CA TYR A 59 -16.76 5.62 5.60
C TYR A 59 -15.80 4.65 6.27
N ILE A 60 -15.78 3.38 5.86
CA ILE A 60 -15.05 2.36 6.64
C ILE A 60 -13.53 2.49 6.46
N LEU A 61 -13.03 2.51 5.22
CA LEU A 61 -11.60 2.62 4.97
C LEU A 61 -11.00 3.93 5.52
N PRO A 62 -11.64 5.12 5.35
CA PRO A 62 -11.15 6.34 5.98
C PRO A 62 -11.13 6.25 7.51
N ARG A 63 -12.20 5.75 8.13
CA ARG A 63 -12.26 5.59 9.60
C ARG A 63 -11.17 4.66 10.11
N MET A 64 -10.95 3.53 9.44
CA MET A 64 -9.86 2.61 9.80
C MET A 64 -8.49 3.26 9.60
N GLY A 65 -8.31 4.06 8.54
CA GLY A 65 -7.10 4.86 8.32
C GLY A 65 -6.78 5.82 9.48
N TYR A 66 -7.80 6.49 10.03
CA TYR A 66 -7.64 7.30 11.26
C TYR A 66 -7.31 6.45 12.48
N MET A 67 -7.98 5.32 12.69
CA MET A 67 -7.74 4.43 13.84
C MET A 67 -6.35 3.81 13.84
N MET A 68 -5.77 3.59 12.65
CA MET A 68 -4.42 3.05 12.48
C MET A 68 -3.34 4.14 12.36
N GLY A 69 -3.70 5.43 12.45
CA GLY A 69 -2.74 6.54 12.34
C GLY A 69 -2.14 6.74 10.93
N ILE A 70 -2.81 6.24 9.88
CA ILE A 70 -2.34 6.34 8.49
C ILE A 70 -2.80 7.65 7.83
N CYS A 71 -4.02 8.09 8.14
CA CYS A 71 -4.59 9.33 7.65
C CYS A 71 -4.71 10.29 8.83
N GLN A 72 -3.65 11.02 9.16
CA GLN A 72 -3.63 11.96 10.28
C GLN A 72 -3.16 13.34 9.82
#